data_AF-A0A2V9Z8J0-F1
#
_entry.id   AF-A0A2V9Z8J0-F1
#
_cell.length_a   1.000
_cell.length_b   1.000
_cell.length_c   1.000
_cell.angle_alpha   90.00
_cell.angle_beta   90.00
_cell.angle_gamma   90.00
#
_symmetry.space_group_name_H-M   'P 1'
#
loop_
_entity.id
_entity.type
_entity.pdbx_description
1 polymer ?
#
loop_
_entity_poly.entity_id
_entity_poly.type
_entity_poly.pdbx_seq_one_letter_code
_entity_poly.pdbx_strand_id
1 'polypeptide(L)'
;MKSVMPFALAGAGFLGLLQTVRAQQSSPAVLVKHPSALACDRLALTPEQRKRHFGELGPALRALKIGYRELPDGYEFQFPSDAKTYELLTEWVEGERVCCPFFDIEVRSEKEGGPLSLRLTGREGVKQFISVEGASWLKPRSLR
;
A
#
# COMPACT_ATOMS: atom_id res chain seq x y z
N MET A 1 -21.33 -69.21 -57.40
CA MET A 1 -22.69 -68.69 -57.67
C MET A 1 -23.48 -68.67 -56.37
N LYS A 2 -24.11 -67.51 -56.08
CA LYS A 2 -25.03 -67.23 -54.96
C LYS A 2 -24.33 -67.12 -53.59
N SER A 3 -24.61 -66.16 -52.73
CA SER A 3 -25.24 -64.84 -52.82
C SER A 3 -24.96 -64.15 -51.48
N VAL A 4 -24.92 -62.83 -51.49
CA VAL A 4 -24.70 -61.94 -50.34
C VAL A 4 -25.95 -61.92 -49.42
N MET A 5 -25.77 -61.77 -48.10
CA MET A 5 -26.36 -60.70 -47.24
C MET A 5 -26.49 -61.05 -45.73
N PRO A 6 -26.52 -60.02 -44.85
CA PRO A 6 -25.76 -59.99 -43.60
C PRO A 6 -26.62 -60.15 -42.34
N PHE A 7 -25.95 -60.43 -41.21
CA PHE A 7 -26.52 -60.20 -39.88
C PHE A 7 -25.54 -59.36 -39.07
N ALA A 8 -25.97 -58.13 -38.76
CA ALA A 8 -25.40 -57.31 -37.71
C ALA A 8 -25.91 -57.83 -36.36
N LEU A 9 -25.04 -57.98 -35.37
CA LEU A 9 -25.41 -57.96 -33.95
C LEU A 9 -24.24 -57.34 -33.16
N ALA A 10 -24.62 -56.36 -32.35
CA ALA A 10 -23.77 -55.50 -31.56
C ALA A 10 -23.08 -56.26 -30.42
N GLY A 11 -21.82 -55.91 -30.16
CA GLY A 11 -21.07 -56.33 -28.98
C GLY A 11 -20.25 -55.16 -28.46
N ALA A 12 -20.68 -54.62 -27.32
CA ALA A 12 -20.17 -53.43 -26.67
C ALA A 12 -19.09 -53.75 -25.61
N GLY A 13 -18.11 -52.84 -25.46
CA GLY A 13 -17.28 -52.64 -24.25
C GLY A 13 -16.20 -53.70 -24.01
N PHE A 14 -14.98 -53.40 -23.55
CA PHE A 14 -14.46 -52.23 -22.88
C PHE A 14 -12.92 -52.32 -22.99
N LEU A 15 -12.31 -51.67 -23.99
CA LEU A 15 -10.85 -51.55 -24.08
C LEU A 15 -10.42 -50.44 -23.11
N GLY A 16 -10.02 -50.83 -21.91
CA GLY A 16 -9.41 -49.94 -20.92
C GLY A 16 -8.10 -49.37 -21.47
N LEU A 17 -8.17 -48.16 -22.03
CA LEU A 17 -7.01 -47.39 -22.42
C LEU A 17 -6.27 -46.96 -21.14
N LEU A 18 -5.05 -47.47 -20.93
CA LEU A 18 -4.09 -46.86 -20.00
C LEU A 18 -3.84 -45.42 -20.48
N GLN A 19 -4.48 -44.45 -19.83
CA GLN A 19 -4.14 -43.05 -20.04
C GLN A 19 -2.87 -42.72 -19.25
N THR A 20 -1.81 -42.49 -20.01
CA THR A 20 -0.57 -41.88 -19.56
C THR A 20 -0.83 -40.52 -18.91
N VAL A 21 -0.38 -40.43 -17.67
CA VAL A 21 -0.13 -39.26 -16.83
C VAL A 21 0.06 -37.94 -17.59
N ARG A 22 -0.68 -36.90 -17.19
CA ARG A 22 -0.19 -35.51 -17.27
C ARG A 22 -0.33 -34.89 -15.89
N ALA A 23 0.70 -35.06 -15.07
CA ALA A 23 0.88 -34.29 -13.85
C ALA A 23 0.92 -32.81 -14.26
N GLN A 24 -0.10 -32.06 -13.89
CA GLN A 24 -0.15 -30.62 -14.09
C GLN A 24 0.90 -30.02 -13.15
N GLN A 25 2.11 -29.82 -13.66
CA GLN A 25 3.15 -29.09 -12.95
C GLN A 25 2.73 -27.63 -12.90
N SER A 26 2.07 -27.23 -11.81
CA SER A 26 1.92 -25.82 -11.47
C SER A 26 3.32 -25.28 -11.15
N SER A 27 3.92 -24.57 -12.11
CA SER A 27 5.11 -23.76 -11.87
C SER A 27 4.84 -22.79 -10.72
N PRO A 28 5.76 -22.63 -9.76
CA PRO A 28 5.61 -21.62 -8.73
C PRO A 28 5.73 -20.26 -9.40
N ALA A 29 4.63 -19.51 -9.44
CA ALA A 29 4.65 -18.14 -9.91
C ALA A 29 5.60 -17.35 -8.99
N VAL A 30 6.71 -16.88 -9.56
CA VAL A 30 7.52 -15.85 -8.93
C VAL A 30 6.63 -14.61 -8.82
N LEU A 31 6.21 -14.26 -7.59
CA LEU A 31 5.45 -13.05 -7.31
C LEU A 31 6.34 -11.85 -7.66
N VAL A 32 6.20 -11.32 -8.88
CA VAL A 32 6.75 -10.02 -9.22
C VAL A 32 5.97 -8.98 -8.42
N LYS A 33 6.60 -8.43 -7.39
CA LYS A 33 5.99 -7.42 -6.52
C LYS A 33 5.93 -6.10 -7.29
N HIS A 34 4.79 -5.81 -7.90
CA HIS A 34 4.55 -4.50 -8.51
C HIS A 34 4.43 -3.42 -7.42
N PRO A 35 4.96 -2.20 -7.65
CA PRO A 35 4.75 -1.09 -6.73
C PRO A 35 3.26 -0.84 -6.51
N SER A 36 2.88 -0.48 -5.28
CA SER A 36 1.51 -0.06 -4.95
C SER A 36 1.11 1.18 -5.76
N ALA A 37 -0.18 1.39 -6.01
CA ALA A 37 -0.64 2.63 -6.63
C ALA A 37 -0.34 3.86 -5.75
N LEU A 38 -0.22 5.05 -6.36
CA LEU A 38 -0.16 6.32 -5.62
C LEU A 38 -1.57 6.73 -5.18
N ALA A 39 -2.13 6.01 -4.22
CA ALA A 39 -3.47 6.24 -3.67
C ALA A 39 -3.58 5.68 -2.25
N CYS A 40 -4.35 6.34 -1.40
CA CYS A 40 -4.63 5.84 -0.05
C CYS A 40 -5.49 4.56 -0.11
N ASP A 41 -4.95 3.45 0.36
CA ASP A 41 -5.73 2.26 0.71
C ASP A 41 -6.31 2.41 2.12
N ARG A 42 -7.42 3.16 2.21
CA ARG A 42 -8.10 3.41 3.49
C ARG A 42 -8.62 2.11 4.12
N LEU A 43 -8.88 1.07 3.31
CA LEU A 43 -9.43 -0.19 3.80
C LEU A 43 -8.36 -1.09 4.43
N ALA A 44 -7.08 -0.77 4.26
CA ALA A 44 -5.98 -1.39 5.00
C ALA A 44 -6.04 -1.11 6.52
N LEU A 45 -6.79 -0.10 6.95
CA LEU A 45 -7.04 0.24 8.35
C LEU A 45 -8.43 -0.24 8.78
N THR A 46 -8.58 -0.73 10.02
CA THR A 46 -9.92 -0.99 10.61
C THR A 46 -10.75 0.29 10.69
N PRO A 47 -12.08 0.22 10.87
CA PRO A 47 -12.92 1.41 11.05
C PRO A 47 -12.42 2.34 12.18
N GLU A 48 -12.00 1.77 13.30
CA GLU A 48 -11.48 2.50 14.47
C GLU A 48 -10.14 3.15 14.14
N GLN A 49 -9.23 2.40 13.51
CA GLN A 49 -7.93 2.92 13.06
C GLN A 49 -8.10 4.04 12.04
N ARG A 50 -9.02 3.91 11.08
CA ARG A 50 -9.32 4.99 10.12
C ARG A 50 -9.82 6.25 10.83
N LYS A 51 -10.71 6.11 11.81
CA LYS A 51 -11.21 7.26 12.58
C LYS A 51 -10.07 7.94 13.33
N ARG A 52 -9.23 7.15 14.00
CA ARG A 52 -8.04 7.63 14.71
C ARG A 52 -7.06 8.34 13.76
N HIS A 53 -6.72 7.71 12.65
CA HIS A 53 -5.74 8.21 11.67
C HIS A 53 -6.17 9.51 11.00
N PHE A 54 -7.37 9.53 10.42
CA PHE A 54 -7.86 10.66 9.61
C PHE A 54 -8.60 11.73 10.42
N GLY A 55 -9.28 11.34 11.49
CA GLY A 55 -10.11 12.23 12.30
C GLY A 55 -9.40 12.87 13.48
N GLU A 56 -8.32 12.26 13.97
CA GLU A 56 -7.66 12.69 15.21
C GLU A 56 -6.17 12.99 14.98
N LEU A 57 -5.38 11.97 14.60
CA LEU A 57 -3.92 12.09 14.48
C LEU A 57 -3.50 13.10 13.39
N GLY A 58 -3.99 12.93 12.16
CA GLY A 58 -3.66 13.82 11.05
C GLY A 58 -3.99 15.30 11.34
N PRO A 59 -5.23 15.63 11.77
CA PRO A 59 -5.58 16.99 12.18
C PRO A 59 -4.72 17.54 13.33
N ALA A 60 -4.45 16.74 14.37
CA ALA A 60 -3.62 17.16 15.50
C ALA A 60 -2.19 17.50 15.06
N LEU A 61 -1.56 16.62 14.27
CA LEU A 61 -0.22 16.84 13.73
C LEU A 61 -0.17 18.08 12.84
N ARG A 62 -1.15 18.26 11.93
CA ARG A 62 -1.23 19.48 11.10
C ARG A 62 -1.35 20.76 11.91
N ALA A 63 -2.03 20.72 13.06
CA ALA A 63 -2.14 21.86 13.96
C ALA A 63 -0.83 22.13 14.73
N LEU A 64 -0.08 21.08 15.08
CA LEU A 64 1.22 21.19 15.77
C LEU A 64 2.35 21.61 14.84
N LYS A 65 2.28 21.25 13.56
CA LYS A 65 3.31 21.52 12.54
C LYS A 65 3.83 22.96 12.61
N ILE A 66 5.13 23.10 12.82
CA ILE A 66 5.85 24.38 12.85
C ILE A 66 5.99 24.92 11.43
N GLY A 67 6.39 24.06 10.49
CA GLY A 67 6.65 24.42 9.11
C GLY A 67 6.85 23.20 8.24
N TYR A 68 7.13 23.44 6.97
CA TYR A 68 7.53 22.40 6.03
C TYR A 68 8.50 22.98 5.00
N ARG A 69 9.27 22.10 4.37
CA ARG A 69 10.11 22.42 3.22
C ARG A 69 9.90 21.40 2.12
N GLU A 70 10.04 21.85 0.89
CA GLU A 70 10.02 20.95 -0.25
C GLU A 70 11.35 20.21 -0.39
N LEU A 71 11.26 18.95 -0.83
CA LEU A 71 12.39 18.15 -1.29
C LEU A 71 12.22 17.87 -2.80
N PRO A 72 13.24 17.35 -3.50
CA PRO A 72 13.10 16.97 -4.91
C PRO A 72 12.02 15.90 -5.14
N ASP A 73 11.86 14.98 -4.20
CA ASP A 73 11.04 13.75 -4.29
C ASP A 73 9.92 13.70 -3.23
N GLY A 74 9.68 14.78 -2.51
CA GLY A 74 8.68 14.82 -1.46
C GLY A 74 8.70 16.09 -0.62
N TYR A 75 8.36 15.95 0.65
CA TYR A 75 8.29 17.06 1.60
C TYR A 75 8.84 16.65 2.96
N GLU A 76 9.32 17.64 3.69
CA GLU A 76 9.68 17.48 5.10
C GLU A 76 8.88 18.44 5.95
N PHE A 77 8.31 17.91 7.03
CA PHE A 77 7.48 18.63 7.99
C PHE A 77 8.21 18.69 9.34
N GLN A 78 8.14 19.84 10.00
CA GLN A 78 8.77 20.04 11.31
C GLN A 78 7.71 20.21 12.39
N PHE A 79 7.94 19.61 13.54
CA PHE A 79 7.06 19.64 14.71
C PHE A 79 7.85 19.97 15.99
N PRO A 80 7.17 20.37 17.08
CA PRO A 80 7.79 20.48 18.38
C PRO A 80 8.38 19.14 18.85
N SER A 81 9.49 19.21 19.60
CA SER A 81 10.24 18.03 20.03
C SER A 81 9.90 17.59 21.45
N ASP A 82 8.61 17.59 21.79
CA ASP A 82 8.09 17.12 23.08
C ASP A 82 7.54 15.68 22.99
N ALA A 83 7.54 14.96 24.12
CA ALA A 83 7.16 13.55 24.17
C ALA A 83 5.78 13.25 23.57
N LYS A 84 4.80 14.13 23.76
CA LYS A 84 3.44 13.95 23.22
C LYS A 84 3.44 14.05 21.70
N THR A 85 4.24 14.95 21.13
CA THR A 85 4.38 15.05 19.67
C THR A 85 5.05 13.81 19.08
N TYR A 86 6.03 13.21 19.77
CA TYR A 86 6.61 11.92 19.36
C TYR A 86 5.55 10.83 19.29
N GLU A 87 4.79 10.63 20.36
CA GLU A 87 3.74 9.60 20.44
C GLU A 87 2.73 9.74 19.31
N LEU A 88 2.20 10.96 19.10
CA LEU A 88 1.25 11.25 18.03
C LEU A 88 1.83 10.96 16.64
N LEU A 89 3.08 11.37 16.40
CA LEU A 89 3.71 11.20 15.10
C LEU A 89 3.97 9.72 14.80
N THR A 90 4.52 8.97 15.77
CA THR A 90 4.82 7.55 15.58
C THR A 90 3.56 6.72 15.37
N GLU A 91 2.48 7.00 16.10
CA GLU A 91 1.18 6.32 15.90
C GLU A 91 0.63 6.60 14.50
N TRP A 92 0.75 7.85 14.03
CA TRP A 92 0.34 8.21 12.66
C TRP A 92 1.19 7.50 11.60
N VAL A 93 2.51 7.38 11.81
CA VAL A 93 3.41 6.69 10.88
C VAL A 93 3.05 5.20 10.73
N GLU A 94 2.65 4.53 11.81
CA GLU A 94 2.19 3.14 11.74
C GLU A 94 0.97 2.98 10.82
N GLY A 95 -0.01 3.87 10.95
CA GLY A 95 -1.20 3.89 10.10
C GLY A 95 -0.87 4.27 8.64
N GLU A 96 -0.02 5.27 8.45
CA GLU A 96 0.34 5.78 7.12
C GLU A 96 1.11 4.73 6.32
N ARG A 97 1.97 3.94 6.96
CA ARG A 97 2.75 2.88 6.29
C ARG A 97 1.86 1.82 5.61
N VAL A 98 0.70 1.50 6.18
CA VAL A 98 -0.25 0.54 5.59
C VAL A 98 -1.27 1.21 4.69
N CYS A 99 -1.70 2.43 5.03
CA CYS A 99 -2.64 3.20 4.22
C CYS A 99 -2.01 3.68 2.90
N CYS A 100 -0.76 4.12 2.93
CA CYS A 100 -0.03 4.70 1.81
C CYS A 100 1.33 4.01 1.68
N PRO A 101 1.36 2.72 1.28
CA PRO A 101 2.58 1.88 1.30
C PRO A 101 3.63 2.27 0.24
N PHE A 102 3.40 3.35 -0.50
CA PHE A 102 4.33 3.90 -1.48
C PHE A 102 5.24 5.00 -0.91
N PHE A 103 5.01 5.47 0.31
CA PHE A 103 5.89 6.43 0.96
C PHE A 103 7.13 5.76 1.56
N ASP A 104 8.27 6.40 1.36
CA ASP A 104 9.38 6.32 2.30
C ASP A 104 9.12 7.32 3.42
N ILE A 105 9.12 6.83 4.67
CA ILE A 105 8.77 7.61 5.85
C ILE A 105 9.98 7.67 6.78
N GLU A 106 10.53 8.86 7.00
CA GLU A 106 11.62 9.09 7.95
C GLU A 106 11.13 9.97 9.10
N VAL A 107 11.36 9.53 10.33
CA VAL A 107 11.20 10.36 11.54
C VAL A 107 12.58 10.63 12.10
N ARG A 108 12.94 11.90 12.25
CA ARG A 108 14.27 12.32 12.67
C ARG A 108 14.20 13.36 13.78
N SER A 109 14.86 13.07 14.89
CA SER A 109 15.16 14.06 15.92
C SER A 109 16.37 14.88 15.52
N GLU A 110 16.23 16.21 15.45
CA GLU A 110 17.39 17.07 15.20
C GLU A 110 18.25 17.24 16.46
N LYS A 111 19.56 17.42 16.27
CA LYS A 111 20.53 17.56 17.35
C LYS A 111 20.20 18.75 18.25
N GLU A 112 20.74 18.72 19.47
CA GLU A 112 20.69 19.86 20.39
C GLU A 112 19.24 20.31 20.75
N GLY A 113 18.28 19.38 20.73
CA GLY A 113 16.88 19.68 21.00
C GLY A 113 16.15 20.37 19.85
N GLY A 114 16.70 20.31 18.63
CA GLY A 114 16.05 20.80 17.42
C GLY A 114 14.74 20.07 17.10
N PRO A 115 13.99 20.55 16.09
CA PRO A 115 12.65 20.05 15.76
C PRO A 115 12.59 18.54 15.46
N LEU A 116 11.44 17.94 15.74
CA LEU A 116 11.10 16.61 15.24
C LEU A 116 10.69 16.73 13.78
N SER A 117 11.38 16.03 12.90
CA SER A 117 11.15 16.08 11.46
C SER A 117 10.50 14.80 10.95
N LEU A 118 9.48 14.95 10.09
CA LEU A 118 8.88 13.88 9.30
C LEU A 118 9.20 14.14 7.83
N ARG A 119 9.86 13.19 7.15
CA ARG A 119 9.98 13.20 5.69
C ARG A 119 9.01 12.20 5.09
N LEU A 120 8.27 12.65 4.08
CA LEU A 120 7.46 11.81 3.22
C LEU A 120 7.99 11.96 1.80
N THR A 121 8.69 10.94 1.32
CA THR A 121 9.33 10.89 0.00
C THR A 121 8.96 9.59 -0.71
N GLY A 122 9.46 9.40 -1.92
CA GLY A 122 9.34 8.13 -2.62
C GLY A 122 9.58 8.29 -4.12
N ARG A 123 9.11 7.31 -4.88
CA ARG A 123 9.29 7.28 -6.34
C ARG A 123 8.60 8.46 -7.06
N GLU A 124 8.84 8.53 -8.36
CA GLU A 124 8.20 9.51 -9.25
C GLU A 124 6.67 9.59 -9.03
N GLY A 125 6.16 10.82 -8.94
CA GLY A 125 4.75 11.12 -8.67
C GLY A 125 4.40 11.32 -7.20
N VAL A 126 5.23 10.87 -6.25
CA VAL A 126 4.95 11.01 -4.81
C VAL A 126 4.82 12.48 -4.37
N LYS A 127 5.76 13.34 -4.80
CA LYS A 127 5.68 14.78 -4.51
C LYS A 127 4.38 15.40 -5.05
N GLN A 128 4.02 15.08 -6.29
CA GLN A 128 2.78 15.56 -6.91
C GLN A 128 1.55 15.06 -6.14
N PHE A 129 1.53 13.78 -5.76
CA PHE A 129 0.48 13.19 -4.94
C PHE A 129 0.30 13.97 -3.63
N ILE A 130 1.37 14.25 -2.88
CA ILE A 130 1.30 15.05 -1.65
C ILE A 130 0.76 16.45 -1.93
N SER A 131 1.15 17.09 -3.03
CA SER A 131 0.70 18.45 -3.37
C SER A 131 -0.81 18.55 -3.63
N VAL A 132 -1.44 17.45 -4.04
CA VAL A 132 -2.87 17.39 -4.37
C VAL A 132 -3.66 16.75 -3.22
N GLU A 133 -3.41 15.47 -2.95
CA GLU A 133 -4.15 14.69 -1.95
C GLU A 133 -3.74 15.05 -0.52
N GLY A 134 -2.46 15.36 -0.33
CA GLY A 134 -1.88 15.79 0.95
C GLY A 134 -1.95 17.29 1.19
N ALA A 135 -2.57 18.09 0.31
CA ALA A 135 -2.45 19.56 0.29
C ALA A 135 -2.77 20.25 1.63
N SER A 136 -3.62 19.65 2.47
CA SER A 136 -3.89 20.15 3.83
C SER A 136 -2.64 20.24 4.70
N TRP A 137 -1.64 19.38 4.49
CA TRP A 137 -0.34 19.40 5.15
C TRP A 137 0.58 20.52 4.66
N LEU A 138 0.30 21.14 3.51
CA LEU A 138 1.11 22.22 2.93
C LEU A 138 0.58 23.62 3.27
N LYS A 139 -0.52 23.70 4.03
CA LYS A 139 -1.03 24.99 4.50
C LYS A 139 -0.07 25.58 5.54
N PRO A 140 0.26 26.88 5.47
CA PRO A 140 1.02 27.53 6.52
C PRO A 140 0.24 27.47 7.83
N ARG A 141 0.94 27.39 8.96
CA ARG A 141 0.31 27.46 10.27
C ARG A 141 -0.35 28.83 10.40
N SER A 142 -1.67 28.87 10.59
CA SER A 142 -2.35 30.12 10.91
C SER A 142 -1.89 30.52 12.31
N LEU A 143 -1.02 31.52 12.39
CA LEU A 143 -0.68 32.17 13.65
C LEU A 143 -1.96 32.85 14.13
N ARG A 144 -2.64 32.23 15.10
CA ARG A 144 -3.81 32.77 15.76
C ARG A 144 -3.53 32.83 17.25
#